data_AF-A0A2M8KC74-F1
#
_entry.id   AF-A0A2M8KC74-F1
#
_cell.length_a   1.000
_cell.length_b   1.000
_cell.length_c   1.000
_cell.angle_alpha   90.00
_cell.angle_beta   90.00
_cell.angle_gamma   90.00
#
_symmetry.space_group_name_H-M   'P 1'
#
loop_
_entity.id
_entity.type
_entity.pdbx_description
1 polymer ?
#
loop_
_entity_poly.entity_id
_entity_poly.type
_entity_poly.pdbx_seq_one_letter_code
_entity_poly.pdbx_strand_id
1 'polypeptide(L)'
;FSTVILESFTYYLAHLVFSLFTFVYLIVIFKGVVSGILLLVALFGIILFVFLDYMILMLTRKKTMISLSGKIEKHKWLNWLFNKVKLQFPEKEILTKEWEGVWRINRSLLQPLFWQLMIIVADAGTVFLLFNGFNVKINFLVALMGMTLTKIISMVSVSPGALVFFEGAMILFYTAFGIPLHFVIVVTLLFRGLSFWLPMPFGLYFYKHLGRVNNNFNANA
;
A
#
# COMPACT_ATOMS: atom_id res chain seq x y z
N PHE A 1 2.47 -5.69 18.06
CA PHE A 1 3.37 -4.89 17.20
C PHE A 1 3.98 -5.73 16.07
N SER A 2 4.33 -6.98 16.36
CA SER A 2 4.83 -7.98 15.38
C SER A 2 3.97 -8.16 14.12
N THR A 3 2.65 -8.28 14.24
CA THR A 3 1.75 -8.50 13.08
C THR A 3 1.75 -7.33 12.11
N VAL A 4 1.77 -6.09 12.60
CA VAL A 4 1.76 -4.89 11.76
C VAL A 4 3.07 -4.76 10.99
N ILE A 5 4.21 -5.07 11.62
CA ILE A 5 5.51 -5.12 10.95
C ILE A 5 5.51 -6.17 9.85
N LEU A 6 4.98 -7.36 10.16
CA LEU A 6 4.87 -8.47 9.21
C LEU A 6 4.03 -8.10 7.99
N GLU A 7 2.85 -7.54 8.25
CA GLU A 7 1.92 -7.09 7.23
C GLU A 7 2.56 -6.03 6.34
N SER A 8 3.20 -5.03 6.96
CA SER A 8 3.92 -3.96 6.27
C SER A 8 5.02 -4.53 5.38
N PHE A 9 5.87 -5.40 5.93
CA PHE A 9 6.95 -6.05 5.17
C PHE A 9 6.41 -6.85 3.97
N THR A 10 5.37 -7.68 4.18
CA THR A 10 4.77 -8.45 3.08
C THR A 10 4.09 -7.58 2.03
N TYR A 11 3.52 -6.43 2.43
CA TYR A 11 2.92 -5.46 1.54
C TYR A 11 3.97 -4.80 0.62
N TYR A 12 5.10 -4.35 1.17
CA TYR A 12 6.18 -3.74 0.38
C TYR A 12 6.86 -4.76 -0.53
N LEU A 13 7.09 -5.98 -0.04
CA LEU A 13 7.65 -7.07 -0.83
C LEU A 13 6.74 -7.43 -2.02
N ALA A 14 5.42 -7.49 -1.83
CA ALA A 14 4.47 -7.71 -2.92
C ALA A 14 4.56 -6.60 -3.99
N HIS A 15 4.65 -5.34 -3.57
CA HIS A 15 4.80 -4.20 -4.49
C HIS A 15 6.15 -4.20 -5.21
N LEU A 16 7.23 -4.65 -4.56
CA LEU A 16 8.54 -4.83 -5.17
C LEU A 16 8.46 -5.87 -6.31
N VAL A 17 7.84 -7.02 -6.08
CA VAL A 17 7.66 -8.07 -7.10
C VAL A 17 6.91 -7.54 -8.32
N PHE A 18 5.81 -6.82 -8.11
CA PHE A 18 5.04 -6.23 -9.21
C PHE A 18 5.78 -5.09 -9.93
N SER A 19 6.56 -4.30 -9.21
CA SER A 19 7.40 -3.26 -9.81
C SER A 19 8.49 -3.86 -10.71
N LEU A 20 9.16 -4.94 -10.27
CA LEU A 20 10.12 -5.68 -11.09
C LEU A 20 9.46 -6.27 -12.33
N PHE A 21 8.29 -6.91 -12.17
CA PHE A 21 7.53 -7.46 -13.29
C PHE A 21 7.17 -6.37 -14.32
N THR A 22 6.69 -5.22 -13.84
CA THR A 22 6.35 -4.05 -14.68
C THR A 22 7.58 -3.54 -15.42
N PHE A 23 8.72 -3.41 -14.75
CA PHE A 23 9.98 -2.96 -15.35
C PHE A 23 10.45 -3.89 -16.47
N VAL A 24 10.48 -5.21 -16.22
CA VAL A 24 10.86 -6.22 -17.22
C VAL A 24 9.91 -6.19 -18.41
N TYR A 25 8.60 -6.13 -18.17
CA TYR A 25 7.63 -6.11 -19.26
C TYR A 25 7.73 -4.84 -20.12
N LEU A 26 7.94 -3.66 -19.51
CA LEU A 26 8.17 -2.40 -20.25
C LEU A 26 9.40 -2.49 -21.18
N ILE A 27 10.44 -3.23 -20.78
CA ILE A 27 11.63 -3.44 -21.61
C ILE A 27 11.33 -4.42 -22.77
N VAL A 28 10.63 -5.52 -22.47
CA VAL A 28 10.42 -6.64 -23.43
C VAL A 28 9.43 -6.31 -24.54
N ILE A 29 8.29 -5.71 -24.20
CA ILE A 29 7.16 -5.51 -25.15
C ILE A 29 7.36 -4.27 -26.02
N PHE A 30 8.09 -3.32 -25.49
CA PHE A 30 7.91 -1.92 -25.84
C PHE A 30 9.22 -1.31 -26.39
N LYS A 31 10.25 -2.16 -26.55
CA LYS A 31 11.54 -2.15 -27.30
C LYS A 31 11.98 -0.89 -28.09
N GLY A 32 11.65 0.32 -27.65
CA GLY A 32 12.10 1.58 -28.26
C GLY A 32 11.09 2.72 -28.36
N VAL A 33 9.82 2.53 -27.99
CA VAL A 33 8.78 3.60 -28.09
C VAL A 33 8.26 4.06 -26.71
N VAL A 34 8.74 3.47 -25.62
CA VAL A 34 8.34 3.91 -24.27
C VAL A 34 8.93 5.26 -23.97
N SER A 35 8.09 6.18 -23.47
CA SER A 35 8.58 7.38 -22.83
C SER A 35 9.53 6.99 -21.69
N GLY A 36 10.77 7.49 -21.72
CA GLY A 36 11.77 7.20 -20.68
C GLY A 36 11.26 7.49 -19.26
N ILE A 37 10.21 8.30 -19.14
CA ILE A 37 9.44 8.58 -17.94
C ILE A 37 8.87 7.30 -17.31
N LEU A 38 8.25 6.38 -18.06
CA LEU A 38 7.64 5.16 -17.50
C LEU A 38 8.71 4.24 -16.90
N LEU A 39 9.84 4.08 -17.58
CA LEU A 39 10.98 3.30 -17.07
C LEU A 39 11.60 3.94 -15.83
N LEU A 40 11.74 5.28 -15.82
CA LEU A 40 12.27 6.02 -14.68
C LEU A 40 11.37 5.84 -13.45
N VAL A 41 10.04 5.97 -13.61
CA VAL A 41 9.09 5.75 -12.50
C VAL A 41 9.17 4.31 -11.98
N ALA A 42 9.24 3.31 -12.87
CA ALA A 42 9.38 1.92 -12.46
C ALA A 42 10.68 1.67 -11.67
N LEU A 43 11.82 2.19 -12.16
CA LEU A 43 13.11 2.14 -11.46
C LEU A 43 13.06 2.82 -10.10
N PHE A 44 12.49 4.02 -10.05
CA PHE A 44 12.30 4.76 -8.82
C PHE A 44 11.44 3.96 -7.82
N GLY A 45 10.37 3.31 -8.28
CA GLY A 45 9.55 2.42 -7.47
C GLY A 45 10.33 1.23 -6.91
N ILE A 46 11.17 0.57 -7.71
CA ILE A 46 12.04 -0.52 -7.24
C ILE A 46 12.97 -0.01 -6.13
N ILE A 47 13.67 1.11 -6.36
CA ILE A 47 14.60 1.69 -5.38
C ILE A 47 13.86 2.05 -4.08
N LEU A 48 12.69 2.68 -4.21
CA LEU A 48 11.86 3.07 -3.07
C LEU A 48 11.43 1.85 -2.25
N PHE A 49 10.89 0.81 -2.89
CA PHE A 49 10.42 -0.37 -2.16
C PHE A 49 11.57 -1.14 -1.52
N VAL A 50 12.71 -1.29 -2.19
CA VAL A 50 13.92 -1.87 -1.59
C VAL A 50 14.38 -1.05 -0.38
N PHE A 51 14.35 0.28 -0.46
CA PHE A 51 14.69 1.14 0.65
C PHE A 51 13.72 1.00 1.83
N LEU A 52 12.41 0.93 1.57
CA LEU A 52 11.39 0.72 2.61
C LEU A 52 11.48 -0.66 3.25
N ASP A 53 11.67 -1.72 2.46
CA ASP A 53 11.92 -3.08 2.97
C ASP A 53 13.17 -3.11 3.85
N TYR A 54 14.25 -2.49 3.40
CA TYR A 54 15.47 -2.36 4.19
C TYR A 54 15.23 -1.58 5.50
N MET A 55 14.50 -0.47 5.45
CA MET A 55 14.14 0.31 6.63
C MET A 55 13.34 -0.53 7.64
N ILE A 56 12.39 -1.34 7.17
CA ILE A 56 11.58 -2.21 8.03
C ILE A 56 12.42 -3.35 8.62
N LEU A 57 13.32 -3.94 7.84
CA LEU A 57 14.27 -4.93 8.36
C LEU A 57 15.20 -4.32 9.41
N MET A 58 15.61 -3.06 9.23
CA MET A 58 16.39 -2.31 10.21
C MET A 58 15.58 -2.01 11.50
N LEU A 59 14.30 -1.66 11.37
CA LEU A 59 13.37 -1.51 12.50
C LEU A 59 13.09 -2.85 13.19
N THR A 60 13.16 -3.96 12.45
CA THR A 60 13.03 -5.33 12.97
C THR A 60 14.29 -5.83 13.70
N ARG A 61 15.38 -5.06 13.73
CA ARG A 61 16.56 -5.39 14.56
C ARG A 61 16.38 -4.86 15.99
N LYS A 62 16.41 -5.78 16.98
CA LYS A 62 16.25 -5.53 18.43
C LYS A 62 17.11 -4.36 18.95
N LYS A 63 18.35 -4.25 18.45
CA LYS A 63 19.32 -3.22 18.84
C LYS A 63 18.94 -1.82 18.34
N THR A 64 18.31 -1.71 17.17
CA THR A 64 17.93 -0.43 16.56
C THR A 64 16.72 0.18 17.25
N MET A 65 15.71 -0.63 17.61
CA MET A 65 14.54 -0.15 18.35
C MET A 65 14.88 0.36 19.74
N ILE A 66 15.76 -0.34 20.46
CA ILE A 66 16.23 0.11 21.79
C ILE A 66 17.06 1.40 21.67
N SER A 67 17.87 1.54 20.60
CA SER A 67 18.60 2.78 20.34
C SER A 67 17.70 3.93 19.89
N LEU A 68 16.64 3.66 19.12
CA LEU A 68 15.66 4.64 18.67
C LEU A 68 14.83 5.15 19.85
N SER A 69 14.33 4.26 20.72
CA SER A 69 13.59 4.66 21.92
C SER A 69 14.46 5.53 22.84
N GLY A 70 15.73 5.14 23.06
CA GLY A 70 16.66 5.93 23.87
C GLY A 70 17.12 7.26 23.23
N LYS A 71 17.01 7.43 21.90
CA LYS A 71 17.29 8.70 21.21
C LYS A 71 16.05 9.60 21.14
N ILE A 72 14.86 9.03 20.98
CA ILE A 72 13.58 9.74 20.93
C ILE A 72 13.25 10.34 22.30
N GLU A 73 13.51 9.64 23.41
CA GLU A 73 13.37 10.18 24.77
C GLU A 73 14.29 11.38 25.04
N LYS A 74 15.45 11.44 24.39
CA LYS A 74 16.41 12.55 24.55
C LYS A 74 16.02 13.82 23.80
N HIS A 75 15.13 13.75 22.81
CA HIS A 75 14.74 14.90 22.00
C HIS A 75 13.37 15.45 22.43
N LYS A 76 13.40 16.60 23.13
CA LYS A 76 12.23 17.26 23.73
C LYS A 76 11.06 17.49 22.75
N TRP A 77 11.35 17.83 21.49
CA TRP A 77 10.32 18.07 20.48
C TRP A 77 9.59 16.80 20.03
N LEU A 78 10.32 15.70 19.86
CA LEU A 78 9.72 14.40 19.55
C LEU A 78 8.87 13.94 20.73
N ASN A 79 9.39 14.01 21.96
CA ASN A 79 8.64 13.60 23.14
C ASN A 79 7.35 14.43 23.35
N TRP A 80 7.37 15.72 22.96
CA TRP A 80 6.19 16.57 22.94
C TRP A 80 5.12 16.11 21.91
N LEU A 81 5.52 15.77 20.68
CA LEU A 81 4.63 15.20 19.66
C LEU A 81 4.06 13.84 20.08
N PHE A 82 4.90 12.98 20.65
CA PHE A 82 4.51 11.65 21.13
C PHE A 82 3.47 11.71 22.24
N ASN A 83 3.65 12.59 23.24
CA ASN A 83 2.68 12.78 24.31
C ASN A 83 1.35 13.37 23.81
N LYS A 84 1.39 14.24 22.80
CA LYS A 84 0.17 14.82 22.21
C LYS A 84 -0.67 13.78 21.46
N VAL A 85 -0.03 12.75 20.89
CA VAL A 85 -0.69 11.67 20.13
C VAL A 85 -1.02 10.44 21.00
N LYS A 86 -0.67 10.44 22.30
CA LYS A 86 -0.81 9.28 23.21
C LYS A 86 -0.21 7.98 22.63
N LEU A 87 0.88 8.09 21.88
CA LEU A 87 1.62 6.93 21.39
C LEU A 87 2.42 6.33 22.55
N GLN A 88 1.88 5.28 23.18
CA GLN A 88 2.58 4.52 24.21
C GLN A 88 3.58 3.58 23.56
N PHE A 89 4.87 3.71 23.89
CA PHE A 89 5.85 2.70 23.53
C PHE A 89 5.50 1.39 24.24
N PRO A 90 5.49 0.23 23.54
CA PRO A 90 5.22 -1.04 24.21
C PRO A 90 6.29 -1.30 25.27
N GLU A 91 5.88 -1.77 26.44
CA GLU A 91 6.76 -2.07 27.56
C GLU A 91 7.88 -3.05 27.13
N LYS A 92 9.10 -2.83 27.63
CA LYS A 92 10.32 -3.54 27.16
C LYS A 92 10.21 -5.07 27.22
N GLU A 93 9.36 -5.59 28.10
CA GLU A 93 9.12 -7.03 28.31
C GLU A 93 8.10 -7.62 27.32
N ILE A 94 7.16 -6.82 26.82
CA ILE A 94 6.21 -7.20 25.76
C ILE A 94 6.94 -7.22 24.41
N LEU A 95 7.85 -6.25 24.21
CA LEU A 95 8.69 -6.17 23.01
C LEU A 95 9.55 -7.42 22.83
N THR A 96 10.09 -8.02 23.89
CA THR A 96 10.97 -9.19 23.78
C THR A 96 10.23 -10.46 23.37
N LYS A 97 9.05 -10.74 23.93
CA LYS A 97 8.23 -11.91 23.56
C LYS A 97 7.65 -11.81 22.14
N GLU A 98 7.19 -10.64 21.72
CA GLU A 98 6.67 -10.46 20.36
C GLU A 98 7.77 -10.56 19.28
N TRP A 99 9.00 -10.14 19.59
CA TRP A 99 10.13 -10.13 18.64
C TRP A 99 10.61 -11.53 18.23
N GLU A 100 10.60 -12.47 19.17
CA GLU A 100 11.00 -13.87 18.91
C GLU A 100 9.97 -14.60 18.03
N GLY A 101 8.71 -14.14 18.03
CA GLY A 101 7.64 -14.67 17.17
C GLY A 101 7.78 -14.31 15.69
N VAL A 102 8.31 -13.12 15.36
CA VAL A 102 8.40 -12.61 13.97
C VAL A 102 9.28 -13.51 13.10
N TRP A 103 10.38 -14.03 13.64
CA TRP A 103 11.36 -14.83 12.88
C TRP A 103 11.06 -16.33 12.87
N ARG A 104 10.17 -16.83 13.75
CA ARG A 104 9.76 -18.26 13.76
C ARG A 104 8.69 -18.59 12.72
N ILE A 105 8.13 -17.60 12.04
CA ILE A 105 7.09 -17.77 11.04
C ILE A 105 7.74 -17.91 9.66
N ASN A 106 8.30 -19.08 9.30
CA ASN A 106 8.93 -19.25 7.99
C ASN A 106 7.95 -19.76 6.91
N ARG A 107 6.94 -20.56 7.28
CA ARG A 107 5.88 -21.02 6.34
C ARG A 107 4.62 -20.16 6.30
N SER A 108 4.38 -19.33 7.32
CA SER A 108 3.18 -18.47 7.38
C SER A 108 3.39 -17.08 6.78
N LEU A 109 4.54 -16.78 6.14
CA LEU A 109 4.75 -15.55 5.35
C LEU A 109 4.19 -15.64 3.93
N LEU A 110 4.14 -16.85 3.37
CA LEU A 110 3.64 -17.07 2.01
C LEU A 110 2.15 -16.74 1.90
N GLN A 111 1.38 -17.05 2.93
CA GLN A 111 -0.06 -16.78 2.96
C GLN A 111 -0.39 -15.28 2.91
N PRO A 112 0.12 -14.40 3.80
CA PRO A 112 -0.12 -12.97 3.71
C PRO A 112 0.47 -12.37 2.43
N LEU A 113 1.65 -12.80 1.99
CA LEU A 113 2.22 -12.35 0.71
C LEU A 113 1.29 -12.69 -0.46
N PHE A 114 0.76 -13.91 -0.50
CA PHE A 114 -0.19 -14.33 -1.51
C PHE A 114 -1.46 -13.48 -1.50
N TRP A 115 -2.02 -13.20 -0.32
CA TRP A 115 -3.18 -12.30 -0.20
C TRP A 115 -2.86 -10.88 -0.70
N GLN A 116 -1.69 -10.33 -0.37
CA GLN A 116 -1.26 -9.01 -0.85
C GLN A 116 -1.12 -8.98 -2.38
N LEU A 117 -0.56 -10.04 -2.97
CA LEU A 117 -0.48 -10.16 -4.43
C LEU A 117 -1.89 -10.24 -5.06
N MET A 118 -2.78 -11.05 -4.48
CA MET A 118 -4.16 -11.17 -4.95
C MET A 118 -4.92 -9.86 -4.90
N ILE A 119 -4.71 -9.03 -3.87
CA ILE A 119 -5.33 -7.69 -3.78
C ILE A 119 -4.87 -6.82 -4.95
N ILE A 120 -3.57 -6.79 -5.25
CA ILE A 120 -3.04 -5.99 -6.37
C ILE A 120 -3.61 -6.47 -7.71
N VAL A 121 -3.72 -7.79 -7.90
CA VAL A 121 -4.32 -8.39 -9.10
C VAL A 121 -5.81 -8.07 -9.19
N ALA A 122 -6.54 -8.11 -8.08
CA ALA A 122 -7.96 -7.79 -8.02
C ALA A 122 -8.23 -6.31 -8.33
N ASP A 123 -7.39 -5.40 -7.83
CA ASP A 123 -7.44 -3.98 -8.16
C ASP A 123 -7.23 -3.74 -9.66
N ALA A 124 -6.20 -4.38 -10.23
CA ALA A 124 -5.94 -4.34 -11.67
C ALA A 124 -7.08 -4.95 -12.49
N GLY A 125 -7.67 -6.05 -12.02
CA GLY A 125 -8.83 -6.69 -12.62
C GLY A 125 -10.07 -5.80 -12.60
N THR A 126 -10.28 -5.06 -11.52
CA THR A 126 -11.39 -4.09 -11.43
C THR A 126 -11.23 -3.01 -12.49
N VAL A 127 -10.04 -2.43 -12.62
CA VAL A 127 -9.76 -1.43 -13.66
C VAL A 127 -9.90 -2.02 -15.06
N PHE A 128 -9.42 -3.23 -15.28
CA PHE A 128 -9.58 -3.95 -16.55
C PHE A 128 -11.05 -4.12 -16.94
N LEU A 129 -11.90 -4.56 -16.00
CA LEU A 129 -13.33 -4.73 -16.23
C LEU A 129 -14.04 -3.40 -16.48
N LEU A 130 -13.64 -2.33 -15.80
CA LEU A 130 -14.18 -0.98 -16.04
C LEU A 130 -13.88 -0.51 -17.47
N PHE A 131 -12.64 -0.63 -17.94
CA PHE A 131 -12.29 -0.28 -19.32
C PHE A 131 -13.04 -1.14 -20.35
N ASN A 132 -13.17 -2.44 -20.09
CA ASN A 132 -13.92 -3.34 -20.96
C ASN A 132 -15.42 -2.98 -21.01
N GLY A 133 -16.00 -2.53 -19.88
CA GLY A 133 -17.38 -2.04 -19.80
C GLY A 133 -17.65 -0.82 -20.69
N PHE A 134 -16.64 0.02 -20.94
CA PHE A 134 -16.72 1.15 -21.88
C PHE A 134 -16.36 0.77 -23.32
N ASN A 135 -16.31 -0.53 -23.66
CA ASN A 135 -15.87 -1.05 -24.96
C ASN A 135 -14.42 -0.65 -25.35
N VAL A 136 -13.59 -0.28 -24.38
CA VAL A 136 -12.17 0.00 -24.61
C VAL A 136 -11.38 -1.29 -24.41
N LYS A 137 -10.96 -1.91 -25.52
CA LYS A 137 -10.16 -3.15 -25.48
C LYS A 137 -8.75 -2.86 -25.00
N ILE A 138 -8.48 -3.14 -23.74
CA ILE A 138 -7.13 -3.10 -23.17
C ILE A 138 -6.67 -4.51 -22.83
N ASN A 139 -5.35 -4.74 -22.86
CA ASN A 139 -4.79 -5.97 -22.33
C ASN A 139 -4.76 -5.90 -20.78
N PHE A 140 -5.09 -7.01 -20.12
CA PHE A 140 -4.99 -7.13 -18.66
C PHE A 140 -3.61 -6.71 -18.13
N LEU A 141 -2.54 -7.02 -18.87
CA LEU A 141 -1.18 -6.62 -18.49
C LEU A 141 -1.01 -5.10 -18.48
N VAL A 142 -1.63 -4.38 -19.41
CA VAL A 142 -1.59 -2.90 -19.43
C VAL A 142 -2.34 -2.31 -18.24
N ALA A 143 -3.48 -2.90 -17.85
CA ALA A 143 -4.21 -2.54 -16.62
C ALA A 143 -3.34 -2.76 -15.36
N LEU A 144 -2.69 -3.91 -15.28
CA LEU A 144 -1.82 -4.24 -14.15
C LEU A 144 -0.64 -3.27 -14.02
N MET A 145 -0.01 -2.92 -15.13
CA MET A 145 1.13 -2.01 -15.15
C MET A 145 0.74 -0.57 -14.82
N GLY A 146 -0.35 -0.07 -15.42
CA GLY A 146 -0.89 1.25 -15.09
C GLY A 146 -1.18 1.36 -13.60
N MET A 147 -1.85 0.35 -13.03
CA MET A 147 -2.10 0.30 -11.59
C MET A 147 -0.83 0.27 -10.75
N THR A 148 0.17 -0.51 -11.14
CA THR A 148 1.43 -0.62 -10.38
C THR A 148 2.17 0.71 -10.38
N LEU A 149 2.29 1.37 -11.53
CA LEU A 149 2.92 2.69 -11.66
C LEU A 149 2.17 3.76 -10.87
N THR A 150 0.84 3.76 -10.93
CA THR A 150 0.00 4.66 -10.13
C THR A 150 0.22 4.46 -8.64
N LYS A 151 0.29 3.20 -8.17
CA LYS A 151 0.55 2.88 -6.77
C LYS A 151 1.93 3.37 -6.32
N ILE A 152 2.97 3.26 -7.16
CA ILE A 152 4.31 3.80 -6.88
C ILE A 152 4.25 5.31 -6.59
N ILE A 153 3.62 6.09 -7.47
CA ILE A 153 3.48 7.55 -7.26
C ILE A 153 2.66 7.85 -6.01
N SER A 154 1.57 7.11 -5.81
CA SER A 154 0.68 7.32 -4.67
C SER A 154 1.36 7.04 -3.34
N MET A 155 2.30 6.10 -3.30
CA MET A 155 3.06 5.75 -2.10
C MET A 155 3.99 6.88 -1.62
N VAL A 156 4.50 7.69 -2.54
CA VAL A 156 5.37 8.84 -2.23
C VAL A 156 4.56 10.02 -1.71
N SER A 157 3.26 10.05 -2.01
CA SER A 157 2.42 11.18 -1.64
C SER A 157 2.30 11.29 -0.12
N VAL A 158 2.70 12.44 0.41
CA VAL A 158 2.54 12.80 1.83
C VAL A 158 1.08 13.15 2.15
N SER A 159 0.18 13.18 1.15
CA SER A 159 -1.22 13.55 1.38
C SER A 159 -2.00 12.38 2.00
N PRO A 160 -2.79 12.64 3.07
CA PRO A 160 -3.65 11.61 3.65
C PRO A 160 -4.65 11.13 2.58
N GLY A 161 -4.54 9.86 2.21
CA GLY A 161 -5.37 9.22 1.18
C GLY A 161 -4.83 9.31 -0.26
N ALA A 162 -3.71 10.00 -0.50
CA ALA A 162 -3.03 10.10 -1.80
C ALA A 162 -3.97 10.43 -2.98
N LEU A 163 -5.07 11.15 -2.74
CA LEU A 163 -6.22 11.20 -3.67
C LEU A 163 -5.84 11.82 -5.01
N VAL A 164 -5.31 13.05 -4.95
CA VAL A 164 -4.89 13.84 -6.12
C VAL A 164 -3.76 13.16 -6.88
N PHE A 165 -2.76 12.63 -6.17
CA PHE A 165 -1.60 12.00 -6.79
C PHE A 165 -1.95 10.71 -7.50
N PHE A 166 -2.84 9.91 -6.92
CA PHE A 166 -3.31 8.68 -7.54
C PHE A 166 -4.12 8.96 -8.81
N GLU A 167 -5.07 9.91 -8.76
CA GLU A 167 -5.91 10.24 -9.91
C GLU A 167 -5.06 10.79 -11.06
N GLY A 168 -4.18 11.74 -10.75
CA GLY A 168 -3.24 12.29 -11.73
C GLY A 168 -2.32 11.23 -12.32
N ALA A 169 -1.75 10.35 -11.48
CA ALA A 169 -0.87 9.29 -11.95
C ALA A 169 -1.60 8.27 -12.83
N MET A 170 -2.81 7.85 -12.42
CA MET A 170 -3.64 6.94 -13.21
C MET A 170 -3.98 7.54 -14.57
N ILE A 171 -4.39 8.81 -14.61
CA ILE A 171 -4.66 9.51 -15.86
C ILE A 171 -3.41 9.58 -16.74
N LEU A 172 -2.27 9.97 -16.18
CA LEU A 172 -1.01 10.09 -16.89
C LEU A 172 -0.57 8.76 -17.50
N PHE A 173 -0.55 7.68 -16.71
CA PHE A 173 -0.03 6.40 -17.19
C PHE A 173 -0.93 5.73 -18.23
N TYR A 174 -2.24 5.74 -18.03
CA TYR A 174 -3.16 5.15 -18.99
C TYR A 174 -3.27 5.96 -20.29
N THR A 175 -3.17 7.30 -20.21
CA THR A 175 -3.07 8.11 -21.43
C THR A 175 -1.73 7.90 -22.14
N ALA A 176 -0.63 7.70 -21.40
CA ALA A 176 0.66 7.31 -21.97
C ALA A 176 0.63 5.93 -22.64
N PHE A 177 -0.23 5.01 -22.19
CA PHE A 177 -0.50 3.74 -22.88
C PHE A 177 -1.43 3.89 -24.10
N GLY A 178 -1.83 5.11 -24.45
CA GLY A 178 -2.64 5.40 -25.65
C GLY A 178 -4.14 5.33 -25.42
N ILE A 179 -4.60 5.21 -24.17
CA ILE A 179 -6.05 5.20 -23.86
C ILE A 179 -6.59 6.64 -23.92
N PRO A 180 -7.74 6.89 -24.58
CA PRO A 180 -8.29 8.23 -24.67
C PRO A 180 -8.61 8.82 -23.29
N LEU A 181 -8.19 10.07 -23.08
CA LEU A 181 -8.24 10.76 -21.78
C LEU A 181 -9.63 10.78 -21.13
N HIS A 182 -10.69 10.96 -21.92
CA HIS A 182 -12.06 10.98 -21.40
C HIS A 182 -12.46 9.64 -20.75
N PHE A 183 -12.06 8.50 -21.32
CA PHE A 183 -12.32 7.20 -20.71
C PHE A 183 -11.49 7.00 -19.44
N VAL A 184 -10.23 7.41 -19.46
CA VAL A 184 -9.33 7.23 -18.31
C VAL A 184 -9.83 8.01 -17.09
N ILE A 185 -10.30 9.24 -17.26
CA ILE A 185 -10.87 10.04 -16.17
C ILE A 185 -12.08 9.33 -15.54
N VAL A 186 -13.03 8.89 -16.37
CA VAL A 186 -14.25 8.22 -15.90
C VAL A 186 -13.91 6.93 -15.17
N VAL A 187 -13.01 6.10 -15.72
CA VAL A 187 -12.59 4.84 -15.09
C VAL A 187 -11.86 5.09 -13.77
N THR A 188 -11.02 6.12 -13.71
CA THR A 188 -10.30 6.49 -12.48
C THR A 188 -11.28 6.87 -11.37
N LEU A 189 -12.28 7.70 -11.68
CA LEU A 189 -13.32 8.11 -10.72
C LEU A 189 -14.21 6.95 -10.29
N LEU A 190 -14.60 6.07 -11.21
CA LEU A 190 -15.38 4.87 -10.88
C LEU A 190 -14.58 3.91 -10.01
N PHE A 191 -13.31 3.67 -10.32
CA PHE A 191 -12.43 2.84 -9.51
C PHE A 191 -12.33 3.38 -8.07
N ARG A 192 -12.21 4.71 -7.91
CA ARG A 192 -12.23 5.36 -6.59
C ARG A 192 -13.59 5.24 -5.91
N GLY A 193 -14.68 5.40 -6.66
CA GLY A 193 -16.04 5.20 -6.17
C GLY A 193 -16.22 3.81 -5.56
N LEU A 194 -15.73 2.78 -6.25
CA LEU A 194 -15.84 1.39 -5.82
C LEU A 194 -14.85 1.02 -4.71
N SER A 195 -13.60 1.48 -4.81
CA SER A 195 -12.53 1.02 -3.90
C SER A 195 -12.41 1.87 -2.64
N PHE A 196 -12.76 3.15 -2.72
CA PHE A 196 -12.61 4.09 -1.61
C PHE A 196 -13.96 4.54 -1.05
N TRP A 197 -14.89 4.98 -1.92
CA TRP A 197 -16.16 5.54 -1.44
C TRP A 197 -17.16 4.50 -1.01
N LEU A 198 -17.17 3.30 -1.62
CA LEU A 198 -18.10 2.25 -1.24
C LEU A 198 -17.76 1.68 0.15
N PRO A 199 -16.51 1.29 0.47
CA PRO A 199 -16.23 0.70 1.78
C PRO A 199 -16.45 1.63 2.98
N MET A 200 -16.33 2.96 2.79
CA MET A 200 -16.45 3.94 3.88
C MET A 200 -17.84 3.96 4.55
N PRO A 201 -18.97 4.14 3.83
CA PRO A 201 -20.32 4.03 4.38
C PRO A 201 -20.62 2.66 4.99
N PHE A 202 -20.18 1.58 4.36
CA PHE A 202 -20.36 0.23 4.92
C PHE A 202 -19.61 0.08 6.25
N GLY A 203 -18.37 0.57 6.33
CA GLY A 203 -17.59 0.61 7.57
C GLY A 203 -18.29 1.40 8.67
N LEU A 204 -18.82 2.59 8.37
CA LEU A 204 -19.58 3.41 9.32
C LEU A 204 -20.88 2.73 9.77
N TYR A 205 -21.57 2.05 8.85
CA TYR A 205 -22.78 1.30 9.15
C TYR A 205 -22.46 0.18 10.16
N PHE A 206 -21.47 -0.66 9.89
CA PHE A 206 -21.08 -1.74 10.80
C PHE A 206 -20.56 -1.22 12.14
N TYR A 207 -19.76 -0.16 12.14
CA TYR A 207 -19.25 0.46 13.36
C TYR A 207 -20.38 0.90 14.30
N LYS A 208 -21.43 1.53 13.76
CA LYS A 208 -22.60 1.94 14.54
C LYS A 208 -23.36 0.76 15.14
N HIS A 209 -23.40 -0.39 14.46
CA HIS A 209 -24.08 -1.59 14.96
C HIS A 209 -23.27 -2.29 16.05
N LEU A 210 -21.95 -2.40 15.88
CA LEU A 210 -21.06 -2.97 16.89
C LEU A 210 -21.00 -2.14 18.18
N GLY A 211 -20.97 -0.80 18.06
CA GLY A 211 -21.02 0.10 19.21
C GLY A 211 -22.32 -0.01 20.01
N ARG A 212 -23.45 -0.29 19.35
CA ARG A 212 -24.74 -0.52 20.03
C ARG A 212 -24.75 -1.85 20.80
N VAL A 213 -24.15 -2.91 20.24
CA VAL A 213 -24.08 -4.21 20.93
C VAL A 213 -23.21 -4.12 22.19
N ASN A 214 -22.06 -3.46 22.13
CA ASN A 214 -21.16 -3.32 23.29
C ASN A 214 -21.79 -2.49 24.42
N ASN A 215 -22.51 -1.41 24.09
CA ASN A 215 -23.20 -0.59 25.08
C ASN A 215 -24.36 -1.33 25.77
N ASN A 216 -25.07 -2.21 25.04
CA ASN A 216 -26.13 -3.03 25.63
C ASN A 216 -25.60 -4.13 26.56
N PHE A 217 -24.38 -4.63 26.32
CA PHE A 217 -23.73 -5.57 27.25
C PHE A 217 -23.32 -4.90 28.56
N ASN A 218 -22.76 -3.69 28.51
CA ASN A 218 -22.35 -2.95 29.72
C ASN A 218 -23.53 -2.37 30.53
N ALA A 219 -24.73 -2.27 29.96
CA ALA A 219 -25.93 -1.82 30.67
C ALA A 219 -26.66 -2.95 31.41
N ASN A 220 -26.32 -4.21 31.12
CA ASN A 220 -26.92 -5.42 31.70
C ASN A 220 -25.96 -6.18 32.64
N ALA A 221 -24.79 -5.61 32.94
CA ALA A 221 -23.80 -6.10 33.90
C ALA A 221 -23.71 -5.12 35.08
#